data_AF-A0A0J5JBH9-F1
#
_entry.id   AF-A0A0J5JBH9-F1
#
_cell.length_a   1.000
_cell.length_b   1.000
_cell.length_c   1.000
_cell.angle_alpha   90.00
_cell.angle_beta   90.00
_cell.angle_gamma   90.00
#
_symmetry.space_group_name_H-M   'P 1'
#
loop_
_entity.id
_entity.type
_entity.pdbx_description
1 polymer ?
#
loop_
_entity_poly.entity_id
_entity_poly.type
_entity_poly.pdbx_seq_one_letter_code
_entity_poly.pdbx_strand_id
1 'polypeptide(L)' 'MRSLFASSSKPPVTSDAVVFNYQRPTRARLIALGTGGRLWLVEAFDPLHKVWVWQDESNNMEQAVEGARRLSLFPS' A
#
# COMPACT_ATOMS: atom_id res chain seq x y z
N MET A 1 -21.79 5.93 31.04
CA MET A 1 -22.25 4.87 30.10
C MET A 1 -21.74 5.21 28.70
N ARG A 2 -21.03 4.24 28.09
CA ARG A 2 -20.69 4.06 26.65
C ARG A 2 -19.92 5.18 25.91
N SER A 3 -18.61 4.93 25.82
CA SER A 3 -17.71 5.40 24.77
C SER A 3 -18.28 5.09 23.37
N LEU A 4 -18.27 6.08 22.47
CA LEU A 4 -18.85 6.03 21.11
C LEU A 4 -17.82 6.01 19.97
N PHE A 5 -16.59 5.56 20.23
CA PHE A 5 -15.67 5.21 19.15
C PHE A 5 -15.46 3.71 19.15
N ALA A 6 -16.49 3.01 18.67
CA ALA A 6 -16.38 1.64 18.25
C ALA A 6 -15.30 1.57 17.17
N SER A 7 -14.24 0.84 17.50
CA SER A 7 -13.25 0.32 16.58
C SER A 7 -13.94 -0.32 15.36
N SER A 8 -13.95 0.37 14.22
CA SER A 8 -14.19 -0.29 12.94
C SER A 8 -12.91 -1.02 12.56
N SER A 9 -12.63 -2.12 13.26
CA SER A 9 -11.53 -3.04 13.00
C SER A 9 -11.88 -3.99 11.85
N LYS A 10 -12.53 -3.49 10.79
CA LYS A 10 -12.57 -4.21 9.52
C LYS A 10 -11.28 -3.86 8.79
N PRO A 11 -10.33 -4.80 8.62
CA PRO A 11 -9.23 -4.55 7.71
C PRO A 11 -9.87 -4.17 6.36
N PRO A 12 -9.40 -3.10 5.70
CA PRO A 12 -9.93 -2.72 4.40
C PRO A 12 -9.97 -3.96 3.50
N VAL A 13 -11.14 -4.20 2.91
CA VAL A 13 -11.42 -5.30 1.97
C VAL A 13 -10.21 -5.46 1.08
N THR A 14 -9.63 -6.66 1.07
CA THR A 14 -8.36 -6.99 0.43
C THR A 14 -8.31 -6.42 -0.98
N SER A 15 -7.62 -5.29 -1.07
CA SER A 15 -7.29 -4.57 -2.27
C SER A 15 -6.36 -5.38 -3.15
N ASP A 16 -6.54 -5.30 -4.47
CA ASP A 16 -5.57 -5.82 -5.42
C ASP A 16 -4.17 -5.30 -5.08
N ALA A 17 -3.24 -6.22 -4.90
CA ALA A 17 -1.86 -5.93 -4.54
C ALA A 17 -0.91 -6.73 -5.42
N VAL A 18 0.04 -6.04 -6.04
CA VAL A 18 1.14 -6.64 -6.79
C VAL A 18 2.41 -6.46 -5.97
N VAL A 19 3.08 -7.56 -5.64
CA VAL A 19 4.30 -7.56 -4.81
C VAL A 19 5.51 -7.93 -5.67
N PHE A 20 6.56 -7.14 -5.57
CA PHE A 20 7.88 -7.40 -6.10
C PHE A 20 8.85 -7.67 -4.96
N ASN A 21 9.65 -8.74 -5.06
CA ASN A 21 10.56 -9.17 -4.01
C ASN A 21 11.97 -9.39 -4.55
N TYR A 22 12.57 -8.32 -5.10
CA TYR A 22 13.95 -8.31 -5.56
C TYR A 22 14.90 -7.95 -4.40
N GLN A 23 15.48 -6.74 -4.39
CA GLN A 23 16.39 -6.31 -3.33
C GLN A 23 15.63 -5.92 -2.06
N ARG A 24 14.50 -5.22 -2.23
CA ARG A 24 13.59 -4.84 -1.15
C ARG A 24 12.16 -5.24 -1.50
N PRO A 25 11.43 -5.97 -0.62
CA PRO A 25 10.02 -6.26 -0.87
C PRO A 25 9.24 -4.96 -1.00
N THR A 26 8.60 -4.77 -2.15
CA THR A 26 7.84 -3.56 -2.48
C THR A 26 6.52 -3.96 -3.12
N ARG A 27 5.44 -3.22 -2.90
CA ARG A 27 4.14 -3.54 -3.49
C ARG A 27 3.42 -2.30 -3.98
N ALA A 28 2.62 -2.49 -5.02
CA ALA A 28 1.57 -1.56 -5.42
C ALA A 28 0.24 -2.10 -4.89
N ARG A 29 -0.50 -1.30 -4.11
CA ARG A 29 -1.74 -1.71 -3.46
C ARG A 29 -2.84 -0.70 -3.73
N LEU A 30 -3.97 -1.16 -4.27
CA LEU A 30 -5.13 -0.29 -4.47
C LEU A 30 -5.79 0.05 -3.12
N ILE A 31 -6.35 1.24 -2.94
CA ILE A 31 -7.16 1.57 -1.76
C ILE A 31 -8.42 2.30 -2.19
N ALA A 32 -9.52 2.03 -1.50
CA ALA A 32 -10.74 2.80 -1.64
C ALA A 32 -10.66 4.03 -0.73
N LEU A 33 -10.85 5.21 -1.31
CA LEU A 33 -11.07 6.46 -0.60
C LEU A 33 -12.58 6.53 -0.32
N GLY A 34 -12.99 6.76 0.93
CA GLY A 34 -14.38 6.60 1.39
C GLY A 34 -15.47 7.38 0.62
N THR A 35 -15.09 8.27 -0.30
CA THR A 35 -15.96 9.02 -1.21
C THR A 35 -16.17 8.33 -2.58
N GLY A 36 -15.76 7.07 -2.72
CA GLY A 36 -15.86 6.31 -3.98
C GLY A 36 -14.64 6.44 -4.89
N GLY A 37 -13.65 7.24 -4.50
CA GLY A 37 -12.35 7.32 -5.17
C GLY A 37 -11.51 6.07 -4.94
N ARG A 38 -10.53 5.82 -5.83
CA ARG A 38 -9.54 4.78 -5.64
C ARG A 38 -8.16 5.35 -5.90
N LEU A 39 -7.17 4.88 -5.14
CA LEU A 39 -5.79 5.34 -5.23
C LEU A 39 -4.86 4.14 -5.13
N TRP A 40 -3.78 4.12 -5.89
CA TRP A 40 -2.73 3.11 -5.74
C TRP A 40 -1.62 3.66 -4.84
N LEU A 41 -1.26 2.89 -3.82
CA LEU A 41 -0.12 3.16 -2.96
C LEU A 41 1.06 2.28 -3.36
N VAL A 42 2.24 2.89 -3.49
CA VAL A 42 3.51 2.19 -3.57
C VAL A 42 4.10 2.12 -2.16
N GLU A 43 4.33 0.92 -1.68
CA GLU A 43 4.79 0.66 -0.32
C GLU A 43 6.02 -0.23 -0.33
N ALA A 44 7.02 0.09 0.49
CA ALA A 44 8.20 -0.74 0.68
C ALA A 44 8.17 -1.38 2.08
N PHE A 45 8.53 -2.66 2.17
CA PHE A 45 8.58 -3.36 3.43
C PHE A 45 9.80 -2.90 4.24
N ASP A 46 9.56 -2.58 5.51
CA ASP A 46 10.58 -2.35 6.51
C ASP A 46 10.76 -3.64 7.34
N PRO A 47 11.89 -4.36 7.20
CA PRO A 47 12.11 -5.60 7.91
C PRO A 47 12.35 -5.41 9.42
N LEU A 48 12.80 -4.23 9.86
CA LEU A 48 13.09 -3.96 11.27
C LEU A 48 11.79 -3.87 12.07
N HIS A 49 10.83 -3.11 11.55
CA HIS A 49 9.53 -2.89 12.20
C HIS A 49 8.43 -3.83 11.70
N LYS A 50 8.71 -4.64 10.65
CA LYS A 50 7.77 -5.57 10.01
C LYS A 50 6.49 -4.90 9.50
N VAL A 51 6.63 -3.71 8.91
CA VAL A 51 5.52 -2.90 8.38
C VAL A 51 5.75 -2.52 6.93
N TRP A 52 4.67 -2.21 6.22
CA TRP A 52 4.71 -1.61 4.90
C TRP A 52 4.72 -0.09 5.05
N VAL A 53 5.73 0.56 4.52
CA VAL A 53 5.92 2.01 4.59
C VAL A 53 5.54 2.61 3.25
N TRP A 54 4.62 3.56 3.25
CA TRP A 54 4.22 4.32 2.06
C TRP A 54 5.40 5.12 1.50
N GLN A 55 5.56 5.09 0.18
CA GLN A 55 6.66 5.73 -0.55
C GLN A 55 6.15 6.70 -1.62
N ASP A 56 5.10 6.31 -2.36
CA ASP A 56 4.51 7.10 -3.43
C ASP A 56 3.05 6.71 -3.66
N GLU A 57 2.29 7.52 -4.38
CA GLU A 57 0.88 7.26 -4.73
C GLU A 57 0.55 7.68 -6.16
N SER A 58 -0.37 6.95 -6.80
CA SER A 58 -0.84 7.29 -8.14
C SER A 58 -2.31 6.90 -8.36
N ASN A 59 -3.00 7.69 -9.17
CA ASN A 59 -4.35 7.34 -9.66
C ASN A 59 -4.30 6.35 -10.84
N ASN A 60 -3.11 6.05 -11.37
CA ASN A 60 -2.90 5.13 -12.48
C ASN A 60 -2.23 3.83 -11.99
N MET A 61 -2.81 2.69 -12.36
CA MET A 61 -2.33 1.36 -11.95
C MET A 61 -0.93 1.07 -12.50
N GLU A 62 -0.70 1.29 -13.80
CA GLU A 62 0.54 0.93 -14.47
C GLU A 62 1.73 1.70 -13.88
N GLN A 63 1.54 2.99 -13.57
CA GLN A 63 2.53 3.83 -12.92
C GLN A 63 2.87 3.32 -11.52
N ALA A 64 1.88 2.96 -10.71
CA ALA A 64 2.12 2.43 -9.36
C ALA A 64 2.84 1.08 -9.40
N VAL A 65 2.44 0.18 -10.30
CA VAL A 65 3.09 -1.12 -10.48
C VAL A 65 4.54 -0.97 -10.94
N GLU A 66 4.80 -0.10 -11.92
CA GLU A 66 6.14 0.18 -12.40
C GLU A 66 7.00 0.88 -11.33
N GLY A 67 6.43 1.81 -10.55
CA GLY A 67 7.09 2.43 -9.41
C GLY A 67 7.49 1.42 -8.34
N ALA A 68 6.59 0.51 -7.97
CA ALA A 68 6.87 -0.57 -7.03
C ALA A 68 7.96 -1.52 -7.54
N ARG A 69 7.95 -1.85 -8.85
CA ARG A 69 8.99 -2.67 -9.47
C ARG A 69 10.36 -2.00 -9.39
N ARG A 70 10.46 -0.74 -9.81
CA ARG A 70 11.72 0.02 -9.80
C ARG A 70 12.27 0.13 -8.39
N LEU A 71 11.43 0.49 -7.42
CA LEU A 71 11.85 0.62 -6.03
C LEU A 71 12.31 -0.72 -5.42
N SER A 72 11.71 -1.84 -5.84
CA SER A 72 12.18 -3.16 -5.43
C SER A 72 13.56 -3.52 -5.99
N LEU A 73 13.88 -3.05 -7.21
CA LEU A 73 15.17 -3.27 -7.89
C LEU A 73 16.26 -2.29 -7.45
N PHE A 74 15.90 -1.04 -7.17
CA PHE A 74 16.79 0.06 -6.81
C PHE A 74 16.25 0.78 -5.57
N PRO A 75 16.47 0.22 -4.37
CA PRO A 75 16.07 0.86 -3.13
C PRO A 75 16.82 2.19 -2.97
N SER A 76 16.09 3.26 -2.65
CA SER A 76 16.62 4.59 -2.33
C SER A 76 17.31 4.65 -0.98
#